data_AF-A0A0K2YN01-F1
#
_entry.id   AF-A0A0K2YN01-F1
#
_cell.length_a   1.000
_cell.length_b   1.000
_cell.length_c   1.000
_cell.angle_alpha   90.00
_cell.angle_beta   90.00
_cell.angle_gamma   90.00
#
_symmetry.space_group_name_H-M   'P 1'
#
loop_
_entity.id
_entity.type
_entity.pdbx_description
1 polymer ?
#
loop_
_entity_poly.entity_id
_entity_poly.type
_entity_poly.pdbx_seq_one_letter_code
_entity_poly.pdbx_strand_id
1 'polypeptide(L)'
;MFGFRGPTDVRSARSLYEPRDLLRAYEDHATREVRPDSGDVLIRIPLRDGTDLEVTIVGARPEWTESRVRALCTSLTDVDRRMRRVLGDAFVIGWIELDAADHGTIDYWEVGVNSEYAVDIVWTGDGWAVDRQAGR
;
A
#
# COMPACT_ATOMS: atom_id res chain seq x y z
N MET A 1 6.20 17.04 -14.08
CA MET A 1 7.55 16.44 -14.00
C MET A 1 7.62 15.80 -12.62
N PHE A 2 7.24 14.53 -12.54
CA PHE A 2 7.14 13.80 -11.27
C PHE A 2 8.54 13.41 -10.81
N GLY A 3 8.95 13.91 -9.65
CA GLY A 3 10.25 13.60 -9.07
C GLY A 3 10.25 12.18 -8.52
N PHE A 4 11.12 11.33 -9.05
CA PHE A 4 11.45 10.04 -8.46
C PHE A 4 12.02 10.27 -7.07
N ARG A 5 11.19 10.13 -6.04
CA ARG A 5 11.63 9.93 -4.66
C ARG A 5 11.65 8.42 -4.44
N GLY A 6 12.80 7.81 -4.71
CA GLY A 6 13.05 6.45 -4.25
C GLY A 6 12.90 6.41 -2.72
N PRO A 7 12.34 5.33 -2.16
CA PRO A 7 12.15 5.20 -0.72
C PRO A 7 13.50 5.25 0.00
N THR A 8 13.67 6.22 0.92
CA THR A 8 14.96 6.51 1.57
C THR A 8 15.33 5.52 2.69
N ASP A 9 14.48 4.54 3.01
CA ASP A 9 14.82 3.52 4.02
C ASP A 9 14.05 2.21 3.77
N VAL A 10 14.48 1.42 2.79
CA VAL A 10 13.94 0.09 2.52
C VAL A 10 14.65 -0.93 3.42
N ARG A 11 14.38 -0.89 4.73
CA ARG A 11 14.83 -1.92 5.67
C ARG A 11 13.72 -2.93 5.92
N SER A 12 13.78 -4.05 5.20
CA SER A 12 13.14 -5.34 5.51
C SER A 12 11.68 -5.28 6.01
N ALA A 13 10.73 -5.15 5.08
CA ALA A 13 9.32 -5.42 5.35
C ALA A 13 9.00 -6.92 5.54
N ARG A 14 9.87 -7.71 6.20
CA ARG A 14 9.62 -9.13 6.44
C ARG A 14 8.66 -9.29 7.62
N SER A 15 7.41 -9.65 7.31
CA SER A 15 6.36 -10.02 8.27
C SER A 15 5.86 -8.90 9.20
N LEU A 16 5.80 -7.65 8.71
CA LEU A 16 5.35 -6.49 9.51
C LEU A 16 3.83 -6.40 9.69
N TYR A 17 3.06 -7.15 8.89
CA TYR A 17 1.61 -6.98 8.75
C TYR A 17 0.88 -8.25 9.20
N GLU A 18 0.56 -8.36 10.48
CA GLU A 18 -0.62 -9.13 10.85
C GLU A 18 -1.85 -8.23 10.60
N PRO A 19 -2.90 -8.70 9.91
CA PRO A 19 -4.05 -7.86 9.54
C PRO A 19 -4.65 -7.07 10.70
N ARG A 20 -4.71 -7.69 11.89
CA ARG A 20 -5.22 -7.06 13.11
C ARG A 20 -4.30 -5.96 13.63
N ASP A 21 -2.99 -6.17 13.53
CA ASP A 21 -2.01 -5.20 13.99
C ASP A 21 -1.97 -3.99 13.07
N LEU A 22 -2.02 -4.21 11.75
CA LEU A 22 -2.05 -3.13 10.76
C LEU A 22 -3.35 -2.32 10.86
N LEU A 23 -4.50 -2.99 10.97
CA LEU A 23 -5.79 -2.30 11.16
C LEU A 23 -5.78 -1.46 12.43
N ARG A 24 -5.26 -2.01 13.54
CA ARG A 24 -5.15 -1.27 14.79
C ARG A 24 -4.21 -0.08 14.69
N ALA A 25 -3.05 -0.24 14.07
CA ALA A 25 -2.12 0.87 13.84
C ALA A 25 -2.76 1.96 12.98
N TYR A 26 -3.56 1.59 11.98
CA TYR A 26 -4.33 2.52 11.19
C TYR A 26 -5.35 3.30 12.04
N GLU A 27 -6.14 2.60 12.86
CA GLU A 27 -7.21 3.19 13.67
C GLU A 27 -6.67 4.08 14.80
N ASP A 28 -5.61 3.65 15.47
CA ASP A 28 -5.10 4.29 16.69
C ASP A 28 -4.03 5.36 16.40
N HIS A 29 -3.28 5.22 15.30
CA HIS A 29 -2.03 5.95 15.11
C HIS A 29 -1.80 6.55 13.71
N ALA A 30 -2.68 6.28 12.72
CA ALA A 30 -2.45 6.83 11.39
C ALA A 30 -2.53 8.36 11.37
N THR A 31 -1.66 8.96 10.56
CA THR A 31 -1.73 10.39 10.24
C THR A 31 -2.28 10.58 8.83
N ARG A 32 -2.97 11.70 8.60
CA ARG A 32 -3.56 12.06 7.31
C ARG A 32 -3.07 13.44 6.87
N GLU A 33 -2.59 13.52 5.64
CA GLU A 33 -2.11 14.74 5.02
C GLU A 33 -2.85 14.93 3.69
N VAL A 34 -3.49 16.09 3.50
CA VAL A 34 -4.13 16.44 2.23
C VAL A 34 -3.13 17.25 1.41
N ARG A 35 -2.80 16.78 0.21
CA ARG A 35 -1.89 17.47 -0.69
C ARG A 35 -2.59 18.70 -1.28
N PRO A 36 -2.04 19.91 -1.12
CA PRO A 36 -2.74 21.15 -1.45
C PRO A 36 -2.99 21.34 -2.95
N ASP A 37 -2.16 20.77 -3.81
CA ASP A 37 -2.24 20.97 -5.27
C ASP A 37 -3.16 19.97 -5.98
N SER A 38 -3.23 18.73 -5.50
CA SER A 38 -4.02 17.66 -6.12
C SER A 38 -5.29 17.30 -5.35
N GLY A 39 -5.35 17.62 -4.06
CA GLY A 39 -6.42 17.15 -3.18
C GLY A 39 -6.27 15.68 -2.78
N ASP A 40 -5.17 15.03 -3.15
CA ASP A 40 -4.90 13.64 -2.76
C ASP A 40 -4.67 13.55 -1.26
N VAL A 41 -5.06 12.42 -0.69
CA VAL A 41 -4.87 12.15 0.74
C VAL A 41 -3.75 11.13 0.91
N LEU A 42 -2.69 11.54 1.60
CA LEU A 42 -1.65 10.63 2.06
C LEU A 42 -1.98 10.18 3.49
N ILE A 43 -2.11 8.87 3.66
CA ILE A 43 -2.25 8.22 4.96
C ILE A 43 -0.92 7.54 5.28
N ARG A 44 -0.36 7.85 6.45
CA ARG A 44 0.82 7.16 6.97
C ARG A 44 0.43 6.30 8.16
N ILE A 45 0.70 5.01 8.07
CA ILE A 45 0.41 4.03 9.13
C ILE A 45 1.74 3.56 9.72
N PRO A 46 2.03 3.86 11.00
CA PRO A 46 3.30 3.47 11.60
C PRO A 46 3.39 1.95 11.76
N LEU A 47 4.55 1.41 11.41
CA LEU A 47 4.87 -0.02 11.49
C LEU A 47 5.78 -0.33 12.67
N ARG A 48 5.86 -1.61 13.02
CA ARG A 48 6.60 -2.09 14.20
C ARG A 48 8.12 -1.88 14.12
N ASP A 49 8.66 -1.78 12.91
CA ASP A 49 10.08 -1.54 12.67
C ASP A 49 10.44 -0.04 12.70
N GLY A 50 9.47 0.84 12.94
CA GLY A 50 9.65 2.28 12.98
C GLY A 50 9.55 2.96 11.62
N THR A 51 9.25 2.21 10.55
CA THR A 51 8.89 2.78 9.24
C THR A 51 7.39 3.06 9.15
N ASP A 52 6.96 3.76 8.11
CA ASP A 52 5.55 4.01 7.81
C ASP A 52 5.13 3.26 6.55
N LEU A 53 3.95 2.66 6.56
CA LEU A 53 3.25 2.29 5.34
C LEU A 53 2.54 3.53 4.80
N GLU A 54 2.92 3.94 3.59
CA GLU A 54 2.30 5.07 2.90
C GLU A 54 1.19 4.58 1.96
N VAL A 55 -0.03 5.08 2.18
CA VAL A 55 -1.19 4.85 1.32
C VAL A 55 -1.66 6.19 0.77
N THR A 56 -1.52 6.39 -0.54
CA THR A 56 -2.03 7.57 -1.24
C THR A 56 -3.42 7.27 -1.79
N ILE A 57 -4.35 8.22 -1.62
CA ILE A 57 -5.71 8.14 -2.15
C ILE A 57 -5.87 9.27 -3.14
N VAL A 58 -5.95 8.92 -4.42
CA VAL A 58 -6.08 9.90 -5.50
C VAL A 58 -7.52 10.36 -5.61
N GLY A 59 -7.73 11.68 -5.65
CA GLY A 59 -9.08 12.24 -5.74
C GLY A 59 -10.00 11.77 -4.61
N ALA A 60 -9.45 11.66 -3.39
CA ALA A 60 -10.08 11.03 -2.24
C ALA A 60 -11.52 11.52 -2.02
N ARG A 61 -12.44 10.56 -1.85
CA ARG A 61 -13.84 10.87 -1.52
C ARG A 61 -14.23 10.27 -0.17
N PRO A 62 -14.87 11.06 0.73
CA PRO A 62 -15.19 10.60 2.08
C PRO A 62 -16.06 9.33 2.13
N GLU A 63 -16.91 9.11 1.12
CA GLU A 63 -17.90 8.03 1.13
C GLU A 63 -17.31 6.61 1.12
N TRP A 64 -16.10 6.43 0.58
CA TRP A 64 -15.49 5.10 0.46
C TRP A 64 -14.11 5.00 1.12
N THR A 65 -13.37 6.12 1.23
CA THR A 65 -11.98 6.18 1.71
C THR A 65 -11.76 5.35 2.99
N GLU A 66 -12.51 5.64 4.05
CA GLU A 66 -12.33 4.97 5.35
C GLU A 66 -12.52 3.45 5.22
N SER A 67 -13.60 3.03 4.56
CA SER A 67 -13.94 1.61 4.41
C SER A 67 -12.89 0.86 3.58
N ARG A 68 -12.34 1.51 2.55
CA ARG A 68 -11.35 0.90 1.65
C ARG A 68 -9.98 0.79 2.28
N VAL A 69 -9.57 1.77 3.06
CA VAL A 69 -8.30 1.72 3.78
C VAL A 69 -8.36 0.69 4.91
N ARG A 70 -9.46 0.62 5.66
CA ARG A 70 -9.64 -0.45 6.67
C ARG A 70 -9.60 -1.83 6.02
N ALA A 71 -10.31 -2.01 4.92
CA ALA A 71 -10.31 -3.29 4.22
C ALA A 71 -8.93 -3.61 3.62
N LEU A 72 -8.20 -2.62 3.11
CA LEU A 72 -6.79 -2.77 2.69
C LEU A 72 -5.95 -3.28 3.86
N CYS A 73 -6.05 -2.67 5.04
CA CYS A 73 -5.32 -3.13 6.23
C CYS A 73 -5.62 -4.60 6.58
N THR A 74 -6.83 -5.07 6.30
CA THR A 74 -7.21 -6.46 6.56
C THR A 74 -6.77 -7.45 5.49
N SER A 75 -6.68 -7.04 4.22
CA SER A 75 -6.34 -7.92 3.10
C SER A 75 -4.88 -7.84 2.65
N LEU A 76 -4.14 -6.80 3.06
CA LEU A 76 -2.78 -6.53 2.59
C LEU A 76 -1.83 -7.70 2.84
N THR A 77 -1.94 -8.38 3.99
CA THR A 77 -1.12 -9.54 4.31
C THR A 77 -1.31 -10.68 3.30
N ASP A 78 -2.53 -10.92 2.84
CA ASP A 78 -2.81 -12.00 1.90
C ASP A 78 -2.40 -11.62 0.47
N VAL A 79 -2.54 -10.35 0.10
CA VAL A 79 -2.00 -9.78 -1.13
C VAL A 79 -0.48 -9.89 -1.16
N ASP A 80 0.21 -9.46 -0.10
CA ASP A 80 1.68 -9.54 0.02
C ASP A 80 2.16 -11.00 -0.03
N ARG A 81 1.53 -11.91 0.72
CA ARG A 81 1.84 -13.35 0.66
C ARG A 81 1.67 -13.92 -0.75
N ARG A 82 0.68 -13.46 -1.52
CA ARG A 82 0.50 -13.87 -2.91
C ARG A 82 1.63 -13.33 -3.78
N MET A 83 1.98 -12.06 -3.65
CA MET A 83 3.01 -11.44 -4.48
C MET A 83 4.41 -11.95 -4.17
N ARG A 84 4.74 -12.24 -2.91
CA ARG A 84 6.01 -12.89 -2.55
C ARG A 84 6.21 -14.26 -3.20
N ARG A 85 5.12 -15.02 -3.44
CA ARG A 85 5.22 -16.29 -4.19
C ARG A 85 5.57 -16.09 -5.66
N VAL A 86 5.30 -14.90 -6.21
CA VAL A 86 5.53 -14.54 -7.62
C VAL A 86 6.88 -13.86 -7.79
N LEU A 87 7.16 -12.85 -6.96
CA LEU A 87 8.32 -11.97 -7.05
C LEU A 87 9.53 -12.50 -6.24
N GLY A 88 9.28 -13.37 -5.25
CA GLY A 88 10.27 -13.83 -4.29
C GLY A 88 10.48 -12.85 -3.12
N ASP A 89 11.30 -13.25 -2.16
CA ASP A 89 11.52 -12.52 -0.90
C ASP A 89 12.48 -11.31 -1.02
N ALA A 90 12.93 -11.00 -2.24
CA ALA A 90 13.76 -9.84 -2.54
C ALA A 90 12.93 -8.56 -2.73
N PHE A 91 11.62 -8.70 -2.97
CA PHE A 91 10.71 -7.58 -3.16
C PHE A 91 9.95 -7.24 -1.88
N VAL A 92 9.74 -5.95 -1.64
CA VAL A 92 8.96 -5.43 -0.51
C VAL A 92 8.02 -4.33 -0.98
N ILE A 93 6.90 -4.15 -0.27
CA ILE A 93 5.98 -3.05 -0.55
C ILE A 93 6.69 -1.71 -0.33
N GLY A 94 6.68 -0.85 -1.34
CA GLY A 94 7.14 0.54 -1.27
C GLY A 94 5.98 1.48 -0.94
N TRP A 95 5.13 1.75 -1.92
CA TRP A 95 3.93 2.58 -1.73
C TRP A 95 2.67 1.85 -2.19
N ILE A 96 1.52 2.31 -1.71
CA ILE A 96 0.20 1.89 -2.18
C ILE A 96 -0.56 3.12 -2.65
N GLU A 97 -1.19 3.02 -3.82
CA GLU A 97 -2.08 4.03 -4.37
C GLU A 97 -3.49 3.45 -4.53
N LEU A 98 -4.50 4.14 -4.01
CA LEU A 98 -5.91 3.86 -4.27
C LEU A 98 -6.45 4.97 -5.19
N ASP A 99 -6.55 4.69 -6.48
CA ASP A 99 -6.94 5.64 -7.52
C ASP A 99 -8.46 5.64 -7.81
N ALA A 100 -9.15 4.58 -7.39
CA ALA A 100 -10.60 4.49 -7.44
C ALA A 100 -11.18 3.78 -6.21
N ALA A 101 -12.51 3.80 -6.09
CA ALA A 101 -13.22 3.08 -5.03
C ALA A 101 -13.07 1.56 -5.15
N ASP A 102 -12.70 1.06 -6.32
CA ASP A 102 -12.61 -0.35 -6.66
C ASP A 102 -11.27 -0.77 -7.30
N HIS A 103 -10.32 0.16 -7.43
CA HIS A 103 -9.00 -0.07 -8.02
C HIS A 103 -7.91 0.63 -7.21
N GLY A 104 -6.71 0.06 -7.26
CA GLY A 104 -5.49 0.63 -6.73
C GLY A 104 -4.28 -0.15 -7.21
N THR A 105 -3.09 0.34 -6.89
CA THR A 105 -1.81 -0.27 -7.27
C THR A 105 -0.91 -0.35 -6.04
N ILE A 106 -0.20 -1.46 -5.91
CA ILE A 106 0.87 -1.66 -4.92
C ILE A 106 2.19 -1.76 -5.68
N ASP A 107 3.13 -0.89 -5.34
CA ASP A 107 4.46 -0.92 -5.92
C ASP A 107 5.41 -1.71 -5.04
N TYR A 108 5.95 -2.79 -5.61
CA TYR A 108 6.95 -3.64 -4.98
C TYR A 108 8.34 -3.24 -5.45
N TRP A 109 9.24 -3.03 -4.50
CA TRP A 109 10.61 -2.61 -4.75
C TRP A 109 11.58 -3.74 -4.42
N GLU A 110 12.50 -4.03 -5.33
CA GLU A 110 13.58 -4.97 -5.07
C GLU A 110 14.59 -4.34 -4.09
N VAL A 111 14.89 -5.03 -2.99
CA VAL A 111 15.79 -4.52 -1.96
C VAL A 111 17.21 -4.38 -2.51
N GLY A 112 17.77 -3.17 -2.42
CA GLY A 112 19.13 -2.87 -2.87
C GLY A 112 19.27 -2.65 -4.38
N VAL A 113 18.15 -2.65 -5.12
CA VAL A 113 18.11 -2.37 -6.55
C VAL A 113 17.05 -1.30 -6.80
N ASN A 114 17.30 -0.33 -7.68
CA ASN A 114 16.30 0.65 -8.09
C ASN A 114 15.35 0.05 -9.13
N SER A 115 14.73 -1.08 -8.80
CA SER A 115 13.79 -1.81 -9.64
C SER A 115 12.45 -1.93 -8.95
N GLU A 116 11.41 -1.55 -9.69
CA GLU A 116 10.02 -1.48 -9.24
C GLU A 116 9.16 -2.48 -10.02
N TYR A 117 8.17 -3.05 -9.35
CA TYR A 117 7.15 -3.91 -9.93
C TYR A 117 5.77 -3.52 -9.40
N ALA A 118 4.98 -2.87 -10.25
CA ALA A 118 3.62 -2.48 -9.98
C ALA A 118 2.66 -3.66 -10.02
N VAL A 119 1.73 -3.72 -9.06
CA VAL A 119 0.69 -4.75 -8.98
C VAL A 119 -0.65 -4.08 -8.78
N ASP A 120 -1.55 -4.29 -9.73
CA ASP A 120 -2.92 -3.82 -9.60
C ASP A 120 -3.70 -4.68 -8.60
N ILE A 121 -4.49 -4.00 -7.77
CA ILE A 121 -5.41 -4.58 -6.81
C ILE A 121 -6.81 -4.07 -7.07
N VAL A 122 -7.79 -4.94 -6.89
CA VAL A 122 -9.21 -4.65 -7.08
C VAL A 122 -10.02 -4.94 -5.83
N TRP A 123 -11.06 -4.14 -5.65
CA TRP A 123 -12.05 -4.36 -4.61
C TRP A 123 -12.98 -5.52 -4.98
N THR A 124 -13.10 -6.48 -4.07
CA THR A 124 -13.90 -7.71 -4.30
C THR A 124 -15.27 -7.70 -3.62
N GLY A 125 -15.57 -6.70 -2.79
CA GLY A 125 -16.80 -6.62 -2.00
C GLY A 125 -16.54 -6.69 -0.49
N ASP A 126 -15.51 -7.41 -0.07
CA ASP A 126 -15.12 -7.63 1.32
C ASP A 126 -13.62 -7.38 1.59
N GLY A 127 -12.79 -7.31 0.55
CA GLY A 127 -11.37 -6.97 0.66
C GLY A 127 -10.73 -6.59 -0.67
N TRP A 128 -9.43 -6.32 -0.64
CA TRP A 128 -8.61 -6.13 -1.84
C TRP A 128 -7.96 -7.44 -2.26
N ALA A 129 -7.94 -7.69 -3.57
CA ALA A 129 -7.27 -8.83 -4.17
C ALA A 129 -6.43 -8.37 -5.36
N VAL A 130 -5.40 -9.14 -5.70
CA VAL A 130 -4.59 -8.90 -6.90
C VAL A 130 -5.48 -9.06 -8.14
N ASP A 131 -5.68 -7.98 -8.90
CA ASP A 131 -6.24 -8.07 -10.25
C ASP A 131 -5.16 -8.68 -11.14
N ARG A 132 -5.54 -9.45 -12.15
CA ARG A 132 -4.62 -10.34 -12.90
C ARG A 132 -3.26 -9.67 -13.17
N GLN A 133 -2.17 -10.37 -12.84
CA GLN A 133 -0.78 -9.94 -13.03
C GLN A 133 -0.66 -9.14 -14.33
N ALA A 134 -0.25 -7.87 -14.25
CA ALA A 134 0.24 -7.14 -15.39
C ALA A 134 1.45 -7.91 -15.95
N GLY A 135 1.17 -8.78 -16.93
CA GLY A 135 2.17 -9.40 -17.76
C GLY A 135 2.87 -8.29 -18.52
N ARG A 136 4.19 -8.28 -18.44
CA ARG A 136 5.10 -7.43 -19.22
C ARG A 136 4.69 -7.31 -20.69
#